data_AF-A0A382AVF6-F1
#
_entry.id   AF-A0A382AVF6-F1
#
_cell.length_a   1.000
_cell.length_b   1.000
_cell.length_c   1.000
_cell.angle_alpha   90.00
_cell.angle_beta   90.00
_cell.angle_gamma   90.00
#
_symmetry.space_group_name_H-M   'P 1'
#
loop_
_entity.id
_entity.type
_entity.pdbx_description
1 polymer ?
#
loop_
_entity_poly.entity_id
_entity_poly.type
_entity_poly.pdbx_seq_one_letter_code
_entity_poly.pdbx_strand_id
1 'polypeptide(L)'
;MPDVLNWLGITRIDRFVSMSNMKYDALTMQGIDVGERVSIPDELIPEDAQVEMEAKKAAGYYSPDDVPSTTDLSRTRGRHLENY
;
A
#
# COMPACT_ATOMS: atom_id res chain seq x y z
N MET A 1 -19.19 -10.72 3.85
CA MET A 1 -19.63 -9.60 4.72
C MET A 1 -20.29 -8.60 3.78
N PRO A 2 -21.43 -7.97 4.10
CA PRO A 2 -21.97 -6.95 3.21
C PRO A 2 -21.04 -5.73 3.21
N ASP A 3 -20.28 -5.56 2.13
CA ASP A 3 -19.48 -4.36 1.87
C ASP A 3 -20.00 -3.62 0.63
N VAL A 4 -19.57 -2.37 0.47
CA VAL A 4 -20.05 -1.48 -0.60
C VAL A 4 -19.71 -1.99 -2.00
N LEU A 5 -18.60 -2.69 -2.18
CA LEU A 5 -18.18 -3.20 -3.49
C LEU A 5 -19.09 -4.33 -3.93
N ASN A 6 -19.36 -5.28 -3.02
CA ASN A 6 -20.33 -6.34 -3.24
C ASN A 6 -21.76 -5.81 -3.43
N TRP A 7 -22.15 -4.79 -2.66
CA TRP A 7 -23.46 -4.14 -2.81
C TRP A 7 -23.63 -3.47 -4.18
N LEU A 8 -22.57 -2.84 -4.69
CA LEU A 8 -22.54 -2.24 -6.02
C LEU A 8 -22.38 -3.27 -7.15
N GLY A 9 -22.22 -4.56 -6.84
CA GLY A 9 -22.01 -5.61 -7.84
C GLY A 9 -20.64 -5.55 -8.52
N ILE A 10 -19.63 -4.96 -7.88
CA ILE A 10 -18.26 -4.92 -8.41
C ILE A 10 -17.67 -6.33 -8.40
N THR A 11 -17.29 -6.82 -9.57
CA THR A 11 -16.66 -8.14 -9.75
C THR A 11 -15.18 -8.05 -10.10
N ARG A 12 -14.71 -6.89 -10.56
CA ARG A 12 -13.33 -6.65 -10.98
C ARG A 12 -12.89 -5.21 -10.74
N ILE A 13 -11.64 -5.03 -10.36
CA ILE A 13 -10.92 -3.75 -10.27
C ILE A 13 -9.70 -3.82 -11.18
N ASP A 14 -9.68 -3.05 -12.26
CA ASP A 14 -8.56 -3.08 -13.21
C ASP A 14 -7.27 -2.48 -12.63
N ARG A 15 -7.37 -1.37 -11.89
CA ARG A 15 -6.23 -0.71 -11.24
C ARG A 15 -6.51 -0.53 -9.76
N PHE A 16 -5.89 -1.36 -8.93
CA PHE A 16 -6.00 -1.28 -7.48
C PHE A 16 -4.82 -0.48 -6.91
N VAL A 17 -5.05 0.81 -6.64
CA VAL A 17 -4.05 1.73 -6.09
C VAL A 17 -3.91 1.52 -4.58
N SER A 18 -3.15 0.50 -4.20
CA SER A 18 -2.86 0.19 -2.80
C SER A 18 -1.76 -0.85 -2.69
N MET A 19 -0.79 -0.55 -1.83
CA MET A 19 0.30 -1.46 -1.47
C MET A 19 -0.08 -2.46 -0.36
N SER A 20 -1.24 -2.28 0.29
CA SER A 20 -1.67 -3.14 1.41
C SER A 20 -2.07 -4.54 0.96
N ASN A 21 -1.33 -5.55 1.44
CA ASN A 21 -1.69 -6.96 1.23
C ASN A 21 -3.03 -7.29 1.90
N MET A 22 -3.27 -6.83 3.12
CA MET A 22 -4.55 -7.03 3.82
C MET A 22 -5.76 -6.58 2.98
N LYS A 23 -5.67 -5.42 2.31
CA LYS A 23 -6.76 -4.95 1.44
C LYS A 23 -6.90 -5.81 0.19
N TYR A 24 -5.80 -6.16 -0.45
CA TYR A 24 -5.80 -7.03 -1.63
C TYR A 24 -6.39 -8.41 -1.32
N ASP A 25 -5.97 -9.01 -0.22
CA ASP A 25 -6.44 -10.31 0.24
C ASP A 25 -7.94 -10.26 0.57
N ALA A 26 -8.40 -9.19 1.21
CA ALA A 26 -9.83 -8.99 1.48
C ALA A 26 -10.69 -8.88 0.21
N LEU A 27 -10.17 -8.29 -0.87
CA LEU A 27 -10.88 -8.22 -2.16
C LEU A 27 -10.94 -9.59 -2.83
N THR A 28 -9.79 -10.25 -2.94
CA THR A 28 -9.66 -11.53 -3.65
C THR A 28 -10.39 -12.67 -2.93
N MET A 29 -10.37 -12.70 -1.60
CA MET A 29 -11.18 -13.66 -0.81
C MET A 29 -12.68 -13.50 -1.01
N GLN A 30 -13.13 -12.32 -1.45
CA GLN A 30 -14.54 -12.04 -1.75
C GLN A 30 -14.89 -12.30 -3.22
N GLY A 31 -13.95 -12.81 -4.02
CA GLY A 31 -14.16 -13.10 -5.44
C GLY A 31 -14.06 -11.88 -6.35
N ILE A 32 -13.57 -10.74 -5.85
CA ILE A 32 -13.30 -9.56 -6.67
C ILE A 32 -11.94 -9.75 -7.34
N ASP A 33 -11.93 -9.76 -8.66
CA ASP A 33 -10.71 -9.88 -9.47
C ASP A 33 -9.93 -8.55 -9.47
N VAL A 34 -8.60 -8.62 -9.40
CA VAL A 34 -7.73 -7.45 -9.41
C VAL A 34 -6.75 -7.59 -10.57
N GLY A 35 -6.87 -6.69 -11.56
CA GLY A 35 -6.01 -6.70 -12.75
C GLY A 35 -4.57 -6.31 -12.43
N GLU A 36 -4.37 -5.05 -12.03
CA GLU A 36 -3.06 -4.47 -11.72
C GLU A 36 -3.08 -3.88 -10.31
N ARG A 37 -2.07 -4.22 -9.50
CA ARG A 37 -1.79 -3.50 -8.26
C ARG A 37 -0.86 -2.33 -8.59
N VAL A 38 -1.27 -1.14 -8.19
CA VAL A 38 -0.52 0.10 -8.49
C VAL A 38 -0.01 0.65 -7.16
N SER A 39 1.30 0.88 -7.08
CA SER A 39 1.89 1.59 -5.94
C SER A 39 1.40 3.03 -5.90
N ILE A 40 1.35 3.60 -4.69
CA ILE A 40 1.10 5.03 -4.55
C ILE A 40 2.39 5.74 -5.00
N PRO A 41 2.32 6.71 -5.93
CA PRO A 41 3.48 7.50 -6.32
C PRO A 41 4.14 8.16 -5.11
N ASP A 42 5.47 8.18 -5.05
CA ASP A 42 6.23 8.68 -3.90
C ASP A 42 5.92 10.15 -3.60
N GLU A 43 5.64 10.96 -4.61
CA GLU A 43 5.26 12.37 -4.47
C GLU A 43 3.87 12.58 -3.82
N LEU A 44 3.05 11.53 -3.77
CA LEU A 44 1.75 11.55 -3.11
C LEU A 44 1.80 10.94 -1.70
N ILE A 45 2.98 10.45 -1.26
CA ILE A 45 3.20 9.94 0.09
C ILE A 45 3.62 11.13 0.97
N PRO A 46 2.80 11.50 1.99
CA PRO A 46 3.19 12.52 2.95
C PRO A 46 4.52 12.20 3.64
N GLU A 47 5.31 13.22 3.96
CA GLU A 47 6.62 13.03 4.61
C GLU A 47 6.55 12.25 5.93
N ASP A 48 5.45 12.39 6.68
CA ASP A 48 5.22 11.62 7.91
C ASP A 48 4.90 10.14 7.65
N ALA A 49 4.36 9.80 6.48
CA ALA A 49 4.05 8.44 6.09
C ALA A 49 5.26 7.68 5.51
N GLN A 50 6.38 8.35 5.18
CA GLN A 50 7.55 7.70 4.57
C GLN A 50 8.12 6.57 5.44
N VAL A 51 8.22 6.78 6.76
CA VAL A 51 8.71 5.75 7.70
C VAL A 51 7.80 4.53 7.70
N GLU A 52 6.49 4.73 7.72
CA GLU A 52 5.53 3.62 7.66
C GLU A 52 5.60 2.87 6.32
N MET A 53 5.78 3.59 5.22
CA MET A 53 5.83 3.01 3.89
C MET A 53 7.07 2.13 3.71
N GLU A 54 8.24 2.62 4.11
CA GLU A 54 9.48 1.83 4.07
C GLU A 54 9.42 0.61 4.99
N ALA A 55 8.84 0.75 6.19
CA ALA A 55 8.62 -0.39 7.08
C ALA A 55 7.68 -1.44 6.47
N LYS A 56 6.62 -1.01 5.77
CA LYS A 56 5.67 -1.92 5.08
C LYS A 56 6.33 -2.61 3.89
N LYS A 57 7.13 -1.90 3.09
CA LYS A 57 7.94 -2.50 2.01
C LYS A 57 8.88 -3.58 2.56
N ALA A 58 9.62 -3.27 3.65
CA ALA A 58 10.49 -4.24 4.33
C ALA A 58 9.74 -5.47 4.87
N ALA A 59 8.48 -5.30 5.28
CA ALA A 59 7.60 -6.40 5.73
C ALA A 59 7.02 -7.25 4.58
N GLY A 60 7.42 -7.00 3.32
CA GLY A 60 6.97 -7.77 2.15
C GLY A 60 5.64 -7.32 1.58
N TYR A 61 5.23 -6.06 1.82
CA TYR A 61 4.09 -5.49 1.10
C TYR A 61 4.45 -5.29 -0.37
N TYR A 62 3.42 -5.29 -1.22
CA TYR A 62 3.61 -5.09 -2.66
C TYR A 62 4.33 -3.78 -2.93
N SER A 63 5.52 -3.89 -3.51
CA SER A 63 6.35 -2.81 -4.01
C SER A 63 6.86 -3.25 -5.39
N PRO A 64 6.72 -2.42 -6.44
CA PRO A 64 7.34 -2.72 -7.73
C PRO A 64 8.88 -2.63 -7.66
N ASP A 65 9.40 -1.85 -6.71
CA ASP A 65 10.82 -1.65 -6.46
C ASP A 65 11.38 -2.65 -5.45
N ASP A 66 12.72 -2.80 -5.44
CA ASP A 66 13.45 -3.70 -4.55
C ASP A 66 13.12 -3.46 -3.07
N VAL A 67 13.11 -4.56 -2.30
CA VAL A 67 12.92 -4.51 -0.84
C VAL A 67 14.04 -3.68 -0.21
N PRO A 68 13.72 -2.64 0.59
CA PRO A 68 14.74 -1.76 1.14
C PRO A 68 15.71 -2.51 2.05
N SER A 69 17.01 -2.20 1.93
CA SER A 69 18.04 -2.82 2.77
C SER A 69 18.00 -2.27 4.19
N THR A 70 18.67 -2.94 5.13
CA THR A 70 18.84 -2.44 6.50
C THR A 70 19.52 -1.07 6.56
N THR A 71 20.39 -0.77 5.59
CA THR A 71 21.05 0.55 5.48
C THR A 71 20.07 1.62 5.03
N ASP A 72 19.17 1.30 4.10
CA ASP A 72 18.17 2.24 3.59
C ASP A 72 17.16 2.58 4.67
N LEU A 73 16.67 1.57 5.39
CA LEU A 73 15.77 1.75 6.54
C LEU A 73 16.36 2.65 7.62
N SER A 74 17.67 2.59 7.85
CA SER A 74 18.34 3.44 8.86
C SER A 74 18.42 4.92 8.46
N ARG A 75 18.30 5.22 7.16
CA ARG A 75 18.34 6.58 6.61
C ARG A 75 16.96 7.21 6.49
N THR A 76 15.90 6.39 6.45
CA THR A 76 14.52 6.87 6.38
C THR A 76 14.19 7.73 7.59
N ARG A 77 13.77 8.98 7.35
CA ARG A 77 13.32 9.91 8.39
C ARG A 77 11.93 10.42 8.04
N GLY A 78 11.05 10.46 9.03
CA GLY A 78 9.77 11.17 8.93
C GLY A 78 9.93 12.65 9.26
N ARG A 79 8.82 13.38 9.37
CA ARG A 79 8.83 14.81 9.74
C ARG A 79 9.54 15.08 11.07
N HIS A 80 10.18 16.24 11.19
CA HIS A 80 10.72 16.72 12.45
C HIS A 80 9.62 17.07 13.46
N LEU A 81 9.88 16.78 14.75
CA LEU A 81 9.00 17.09 15.89
C LEU A 81 8.61 18.57 15.98
N GLU A 82 9.50 19.46 15.55
CA GLU A 82 9.30 20.93 15.55
C GLU A 82 8.24 21.40 14.56
N ASN A 83 7.87 20.55 13.59
CA ASN A 83 6.90 20.88 12.56
C ASN A 83 5.47 20.47 12.95
N TYR A 84 5.22 19.95 14.16
CA TYR A 84 3.90 19.50 14.65
C TYR A 84 3.09 20.67 15.23
#